data_AF-A0A2T2VAD9-F1
#
_entry.id   AF-A0A2T2VAD9-F1
#
_cell.length_a   1.000
_cell.length_b   1.000
_cell.length_c   1.000
_cell.angle_alpha   90.00
_cell.angle_beta   90.00
_cell.angle_gamma   90.00
#
_symmetry.space_group_name_H-M   'P 1'
#
loop_
_entity.id
_entity.type
_entity.pdbx_description
1 polymer ?
#
loop_
_entity_poly.entity_id
_entity_poly.type
_entity_poly.pdbx_seq_one_letter_code
_entity_poly.pdbx_strand_id
1 'polypeptide(L)'
;MWSQLRTIWEATKHMFRKRETVQYPEEKPYLPPRYRGRIVLSRDPDGGERCVGCYLCAVACPVDCISLQATEDENGRRYPD
;
A
#
# COMPACT_ATOMS: atom_id res chain seq x y z
N MET A 1 -11.51 -43.89 17.23
CA MET A 1 -12.89 -43.35 17.39
C MET A 1 -12.93 -42.08 18.25
N TRP A 2 -12.25 -42.04 19.40
CA TRP A 2 -12.16 -40.85 20.27
C TRP A 2 -11.63 -39.57 19.59
N SER A 3 -10.71 -39.70 18.62
CA SER A 3 -10.23 -38.56 17.83
C SER A 3 -11.33 -37.91 17.00
N GLN A 4 -12.23 -38.69 16.40
CA GLN A 4 -13.31 -38.19 15.55
C GLN A 4 -14.34 -37.38 16.35
N LEU A 5 -14.71 -37.88 17.54
CA LEU A 5 -15.61 -37.15 18.45
C LEU A 5 -14.98 -35.84 18.94
N ARG A 6 -13.68 -35.85 19.25
CA ARG A 6 -12.95 -34.64 19.64
C ARG A 6 -12.93 -33.60 18.52
N THR A 7 -12.72 -34.00 17.26
CA THR A 7 -12.74 -33.08 16.12
C THR A 7 -14.11 -32.48 15.89
N ILE A 8 -15.17 -33.29 15.93
CA ILE A 8 -16.56 -32.81 15.80
C ILE A 8 -16.88 -31.80 16.91
N TRP A 9 -16.45 -32.06 18.14
CA TRP A 9 -16.63 -31.16 19.27
C TRP A 9 -15.93 -29.81 19.07
N GLU A 10 -14.66 -29.81 18.67
CA GLU A 10 -13.93 -28.57 18.41
C GLU A 10 -14.53 -27.77 17.24
N ALA A 11 -14.93 -28.44 16.15
CA ALA A 11 -15.60 -27.80 15.02
C ALA A 11 -16.93 -27.15 15.43
N THR A 12 -17.72 -27.85 16.23
CA THR A 12 -19.00 -27.34 16.74
C THR A 12 -18.80 -26.10 17.62
N LYS A 13 -17.72 -26.04 18.41
CA LYS A 13 -17.40 -24.83 19.19
C LYS A 13 -17.16 -23.61 18.31
N HIS A 14 -16.53 -23.76 17.14
CA HIS A 14 -16.29 -22.64 16.23
C HIS A 14 -17.57 -22.08 15.63
N MET A 15 -18.63 -22.89 15.49
CA MET A 15 -19.94 -22.46 14.97
C MET A 15 -20.61 -21.39 15.85
N PHE A 16 -20.32 -21.39 17.15
CA PHE A 16 -20.85 -20.42 18.12
C PHE A 16 -19.92 -19.24 18.40
N ARG A 17 -18.73 -19.17 17.80
CA ARG A 17 -17.82 -18.02 17.96
C ARG A 17 -18.19 -16.91 16.98
N LYS A 18 -17.93 -15.66 17.37
CA LYS A 18 -18.07 -14.50 16.47
C LYS A 18 -17.14 -14.69 15.26
N ARG A 19 -17.62 -14.34 14.07
CA ARG A 19 -16.83 -14.38 12.82
C ARG A 19 -15.75 -13.28 12.85
N GLU A 20 -14.50 -13.68 12.62
CA GLU A 20 -13.35 -12.81 12.41
C GLU A 20 -13.30 -12.40 10.92
N THR A 21 -14.26 -11.58 10.50
CA THR A 21 -14.38 -11.12 9.10
C THR A 21 -14.71 -9.64 9.06
N VAL A 22 -14.13 -8.91 8.11
CA VAL A 22 -14.44 -7.50 7.82
C VAL A 22 -15.35 -7.44 6.60
N GLN A 23 -16.44 -6.67 6.66
CA GLN A 23 -17.36 -6.50 5.51
C GLN A 23 -16.83 -5.40 4.58
N TYR A 24 -15.98 -5.77 3.63
CA TYR A 24 -15.50 -4.85 2.60
C TYR A 24 -16.55 -4.72 1.48
N PRO A 25 -16.85 -3.51 0.98
CA PRO A 25 -16.14 -2.23 1.16
C PRO A 25 -16.63 -1.33 2.30
N GLU A 26 -17.71 -1.69 3.00
CA GLU A 26 -18.36 -0.84 4.01
C GLU A 26 -17.44 -0.60 5.23
N GLU A 27 -16.73 -1.64 5.65
CA GLU A 27 -15.74 -1.60 6.72
C GLU A 27 -14.34 -1.80 6.11
N LYS A 28 -13.43 -0.84 6.35
CA LYS A 28 -12.04 -0.93 5.88
C LYS A 28 -11.18 -1.64 6.92
N PRO A 29 -10.33 -2.59 6.52
CA PRO A 29 -9.39 -3.20 7.45
C PRO A 29 -8.38 -2.16 7.96
N TYR A 30 -7.87 -2.38 9.17
CA TYR A 30 -6.78 -1.57 9.71
C TYR A 30 -5.51 -1.76 8.88
N LEU A 31 -4.96 -0.65 8.38
CA LEU A 31 -3.66 -0.62 7.71
C LEU A 31 -2.61 -0.05 8.68
N PRO A 32 -1.46 -0.73 8.87
CA PRO A 32 -0.41 -0.21 9.74
C PRO A 32 0.21 1.07 9.14
N PRO A 33 0.80 1.96 9.97
CA PRO A 33 1.38 3.22 9.49
C PRO A 33 2.49 3.09 8.43
N ARG A 34 3.14 1.92 8.34
CA ARG A 34 4.21 1.61 7.37
C ARG A 34 3.72 0.77 6.18
N TYR A 35 2.41 0.69 5.97
CA TYR A 35 1.84 -0.04 4.85
C TYR A 35 2.36 0.53 3.52
N ARG A 36 2.88 -0.33 2.65
CA ARG A 36 3.37 0.04 1.32
C ARG A 36 2.21 0.00 0.34
N GLY A 37 1.56 1.15 0.16
CA GLY A 37 0.43 1.32 -0.74
C GLY A 37 0.84 1.91 -2.10
N ARG A 38 -0.09 2.68 -2.68
CA ARG A 38 0.15 3.43 -3.91
C ARG A 38 1.28 4.44 -3.72
N ILE A 39 2.20 4.49 -4.68
CA ILE A 39 3.26 5.51 -4.74
C ILE A 39 2.61 6.85 -5.09
N VAL A 40 2.92 7.90 -4.33
CA VAL A 40 2.40 9.26 -4.51
C VAL A 40 3.54 10.25 -4.50
N LEU A 41 3.52 11.22 -5.42
CA LEU A 41 4.42 12.36 -5.41
C LEU A 41 3.97 13.34 -4.32
N SER A 42 4.83 13.56 -3.33
CA SER A 42 4.54 14.51 -2.25
C SER A 42 4.81 15.94 -2.69
N ARG A 43 4.03 16.87 -2.13
CA ARG A 43 4.20 18.32 -2.33
C ARG A 43 4.85 18.95 -1.11
N ASP A 44 5.57 20.04 -1.34
CA ASP A 44 6.09 20.89 -0.29
C ASP A 44 4.96 21.66 0.41
N PRO A 45 5.21 22.18 1.63
CA PRO A 45 4.24 23.03 2.33
C PRO A 45 3.79 24.23 1.49
N ASP A 46 4.68 24.73 0.62
CA ASP A 46 4.42 25.85 -0.30
C ASP A 46 3.64 25.44 -1.57
N GLY A 47 3.23 24.16 -1.67
CA GLY A 47 2.38 23.63 -2.73
C GLY A 47 3.10 23.12 -3.98
N GLY A 48 4.40 23.37 -4.12
CA GLY A 48 5.22 22.84 -5.21
C GLY A 48 5.48 21.33 -5.11
N GLU A 49 5.78 20.66 -6.22
CA GLU A 49 6.13 19.24 -6.23
C GLU A 49 7.55 19.00 -5.69
N ARG A 50 7.74 17.98 -4.83
CA ARG A 50 9.08 17.67 -4.30
C ARG A 50 10.01 16.94 -5.27
N CYS A 51 9.44 16.37 -6.33
CA CYS A 51 10.24 15.65 -7.32
C CYS A 51 11.03 16.64 -8.17
N VAL A 52 12.35 16.45 -8.24
CA VAL A 52 13.25 17.27 -9.08
C VAL A 52 13.66 16.56 -10.38
N GLY A 53 13.03 15.43 -10.70
CA GLY A 53 13.35 14.63 -11.89
C GLY A 53 14.78 14.07 -11.89
N CYS A 54 15.30 13.61 -10.75
CA CYS A 54 16.68 13.12 -10.61
C CYS A 54 16.93 11.68 -11.09
N TYR A 55 15.90 10.97 -11.56
CA TYR A 55 15.97 9.57 -12.04
C TYR A 55 16.40 8.50 -11.02
N LEU A 56 16.74 8.86 -9.77
CA LEU A 56 17.21 7.90 -8.76
C LEU A 56 16.16 6.83 -8.41
N CYS A 57 14.88 7.18 -8.39
CA CYS A 57 13.81 6.22 -8.13
C CYS A 57 13.64 5.21 -9.28
N ALA A 58 13.85 5.63 -10.53
CA ALA A 58 13.81 4.75 -11.69
C ALA A 58 14.99 3.77 -11.66
N VAL A 59 16.21 4.28 -11.40
CA VAL A 59 17.42 3.43 -11.28
C VAL A 59 17.32 2.44 -10.12
N ALA A 60 16.71 2.82 -9.01
CA ALA A 60 16.55 1.94 -7.84
C ALA A 60 15.41 0.93 -8.00
N CYS A 61 14.59 1.01 -9.06
CA CYS A 61 13.44 0.14 -9.24
C CYS A 61 13.90 -1.27 -9.61
N PRO A 62 13.59 -2.32 -8.82
CA PRO A 62 14.06 -3.68 -9.11
C PRO A 62 13.36 -4.34 -10.29
N VAL A 63 12.25 -3.75 -10.77
CA VAL A 63 11.40 -4.29 -11.84
C VAL A 63 11.28 -3.34 -13.03
N ASP A 64 12.06 -2.25 -13.05
CA ASP A 64 12.09 -1.26 -14.13
C ASP A 64 10.70 -0.73 -14.56
N CYS A 65 9.77 -0.54 -13.60
CA CYS A 65 8.40 -0.10 -13.89
C CYS A 65 8.19 1.42 -13.84
N ILE A 66 9.26 2.21 -13.62
CA ILE A 66 9.21 3.66 -13.52
C ILE A 66 9.87 4.27 -14.76
N SER A 67 9.06 4.93 -15.60
CA SER A 67 9.53 5.80 -16.68
C SER A 67 9.39 7.25 -16.24
N LEU A 68 10.42 8.06 -16.44
CA LEU A 68 10.43 9.46 -15.99
C LEU A 68 11.07 10.34 -17.07
N GLN A 69 10.46 11.48 -17.33
CA GLN A 69 11.04 12.56 -18.13
C GLN A 69 11.21 13.77 -17.23
N ALA A 70 12.32 14.49 -17.37
CA ALA A 70 12.57 15.70 -16.59
C ALA A 70 12.55 16.92 -17.51
N THR A 71 11.89 17.98 -17.08
CA THR A 71 11.83 19.27 -17.76
C THR A 71 12.19 20.39 -16.80
N GLU A 72 12.38 21.60 -17.33
CA GLU A 72 12.79 22.80 -16.59
C GLU A 72 11.74 23.90 -16.75
N ASP A 73 11.42 24.57 -15.64
CA ASP A 73 10.56 25.76 -15.66
C ASP A 73 11.34 27.02 -16.06
N GLU A 74 10.62 28.12 -16.29
CA GLU A 74 11.20 29.42 -16.64
C GLU A 74 12.14 29.99 -15.56
N ASN A 75 12.04 29.47 -14.33
CA ASN A 75 12.84 29.86 -13.17
C ASN A 75 14.07 28.94 -12.97
N GLY A 76 14.30 27.96 -13.86
CA GLY A 76 15.39 26.99 -13.78
C GLY A 76 15.18 25.85 -12.78
N ARG A 77 13.97 25.67 -12.23
CA ARG A 77 13.60 24.52 -11.39
C ARG A 77 13.25 23.33 -12.26
N ARG A 78 13.84 22.18 -11.92
CA ARG A 78 13.56 20.88 -12.55
C ARG A 78 12.33 20.22 -11.94
N TYR A 79 11.48 19.64 -12.78
CA TYR A 79 10.30 18.87 -12.37
C TYR A 79 10.06 17.67 -13.30
N PRO A 80 9.32 16.63 -12.85
CA PRO A 80 8.97 15.49 -13.72
C PRO A 80 7.87 15.90 -14.71
N ASP A 81 8.06 15.58 -15.99
CA ASP A 81 7.08 15.71 -17.08
C ASP A 81 6.36 14.38 -17.33
#